data_AF-A0A662LAJ7-F1
#
_entry.id   AF-A0A662LAJ7-F1
#
_cell.length_a   1.000
_cell.length_b   1.000
_cell.length_c   1.000
_cell.angle_alpha   90.00
_cell.angle_beta   90.00
_cell.angle_gamma   90.00
#
_symmetry.space_group_name_H-M   'P 1'
#
loop_
_entity.id
_entity.type
_entity.pdbx_description
1 polymer ?
#
loop_
_entity_poly.entity_id
_entity_poly.type
_entity_poly.pdbx_seq_one_letter_code
_entity_poly.pdbx_strand_id
1 'polypeptide(L)'
;MKLVFGSISELIDELKERKVEVVRVAAVAKDNASSSSPVVRRNFFLFVTAELGGSFAEVRIPLGSCELLLGRDGEMRKLLERAREKAEAVKKRLKEEGFTIRPGAWMEGEVVNGTER
;
A
#
# COMPACT_ATOMS: atom_id res chain seq x y z
N MET A 1 -18.01 -2.45 -7.64
CA MET A 1 -17.87 -3.40 -6.50
C MET A 1 -16.38 -3.53 -6.18
N LYS A 2 -15.98 -3.72 -4.91
CA LYS A 2 -14.55 -3.84 -4.52
C LYS A 2 -14.28 -5.27 -4.03
N LEU A 3 -13.30 -5.94 -4.64
CA LEU A 3 -12.83 -7.25 -4.20
C LEU A 3 -11.58 -7.05 -3.33
N VAL A 4 -11.55 -7.66 -2.14
CA VAL A 4 -10.45 -7.54 -1.18
C VAL A 4 -9.82 -8.90 -0.95
N PHE A 5 -8.51 -9.01 -1.17
CA PHE A 5 -7.75 -10.24 -1.02
C PHE A 5 -6.91 -10.24 0.26
N GLY A 6 -6.69 -11.44 0.83
CA GLY A 6 -5.87 -11.63 2.02
C GLY A 6 -4.37 -11.74 1.72
N SER A 7 -4.02 -12.12 0.48
CA SER A 7 -2.63 -12.22 0.04
C SER A 7 -2.40 -11.73 -1.38
N ILE A 8 -1.12 -11.45 -1.70
CA ILE A 8 -0.70 -11.07 -3.06
C ILE A 8 -0.88 -12.24 -4.04
N SER A 9 -0.75 -13.49 -3.57
CA SER A 9 -0.90 -14.68 -4.42
C SER A 9 -2.36 -14.85 -4.86
N GLU A 10 -3.31 -14.72 -3.94
CA GLU A 10 -4.75 -14.76 -4.25
C GLU A 10 -5.12 -13.68 -5.26
N LEU A 11 -4.57 -12.47 -5.10
CA LEU A 11 -4.77 -11.40 -6.07
C LEU A 11 -4.20 -11.80 -7.44
N ILE A 12 -2.97 -12.30 -7.52
CA ILE A 12 -2.35 -12.71 -8.80
C ILE A 12 -3.19 -13.76 -9.52
N ASP A 13 -3.69 -14.77 -8.79
CA ASP A 13 -4.50 -15.84 -9.37
C ASP A 13 -5.80 -15.28 -9.99
N GLU A 14 -6.50 -14.40 -9.26
CA GLU A 14 -7.70 -13.73 -9.78
C GLU A 14 -7.40 -12.86 -11.00
N LEU A 15 -6.30 -12.10 -10.98
CA LEU A 15 -5.91 -11.24 -12.09
C LEU A 15 -5.62 -12.05 -13.36
N LYS A 16 -4.99 -13.22 -13.22
CA LYS A 16 -4.76 -14.14 -14.34
C LYS A 16 -6.07 -14.73 -14.87
N GLU A 17 -6.96 -15.18 -13.98
CA GLU A 17 -8.27 -15.71 -14.37
C GLU A 17 -9.08 -14.68 -15.18
N ARG A 18 -9.03 -13.42 -14.74
CA ARG A 18 -9.72 -12.30 -15.41
C ARG A 18 -8.95 -11.68 -16.58
N LYS A 19 -7.78 -12.23 -16.94
CA LYS A 19 -6.90 -11.73 -18.02
C LYS A 19 -6.57 -10.25 -17.88
N VAL A 20 -6.28 -9.83 -16.66
CA VAL A 20 -5.89 -8.45 -16.37
C VAL A 20 -4.41 -8.29 -16.67
N GLU A 21 -4.08 -7.27 -17.43
CA GLU A 21 -2.69 -7.02 -17.82
C GLU A 21 -2.06 -5.86 -17.05
N VAL A 22 -2.87 -4.98 -16.46
CA VAL A 22 -2.40 -3.73 -15.84
C VAL A 22 -2.76 -3.67 -14.37
N VAL A 23 -1.75 -3.45 -13.54
CA VAL A 23 -1.88 -3.30 -12.08
C VAL A 23 -1.24 -2.01 -11.60
N ARG A 24 -1.72 -1.49 -10.47
CA ARG A 24 -1.21 -0.30 -9.78
C ARG A 24 -0.78 -0.68 -8.37
N VAL A 25 0.42 -0.28 -7.97
CA VAL A 25 0.98 -0.55 -6.62
C VAL A 25 1.23 0.77 -5.91
N ALA A 26 0.77 0.91 -4.66
CA ALA A 26 0.95 2.11 -3.84
C ALA A 26 1.18 1.77 -2.36
N ALA A 27 2.18 2.39 -1.73
CA ALA A 27 2.39 2.29 -0.28
C ALA A 27 1.76 3.51 0.42
N VAL A 28 0.99 3.28 1.48
CA VAL A 28 0.20 4.30 2.20
C VAL A 28 0.46 4.20 3.69
N ALA A 29 0.67 5.34 4.34
CA ALA A 29 0.64 5.47 5.79
C ALA A 29 -0.72 6.04 6.21
N LYS A 30 -1.40 5.40 7.15
CA LYS A 30 -2.67 5.88 7.71
C LYS A 30 -2.52 6.14 9.20
N ASP A 31 -2.87 7.35 9.61
CA ASP A 31 -2.94 7.71 11.02
C ASP A 31 -4.19 7.13 11.67
N ASN A 32 -3.98 6.45 12.80
CA ASN A 32 -5.02 6.17 13.77
C ASN A 32 -4.75 7.06 14.98
N ALA A 33 -5.34 8.26 14.97
CA ALA A 33 -5.39 9.10 16.14
C ALA A 33 -6.57 8.68 17.02
N SER A 34 -6.31 8.44 18.31
CA SER A 34 -7.37 8.40 19.32
C SER A 34 -7.48 9.79 19.93
N SER A 35 -8.69 10.33 20.06
CA SER A 35 -8.95 11.65 20.69
C SER A 35 -8.52 11.73 22.16
N SER A 36 -8.15 10.60 22.79
CA SER A 36 -7.78 10.49 24.20
C SER A 36 -6.29 10.25 24.48
N SER A 37 -5.41 10.25 23.47
CA SER A 37 -3.99 9.94 23.66
C SER A 37 -3.08 10.96 22.96
N PRO A 38 -2.00 11.43 23.61
CA PRO A 38 -0.97 12.25 22.96
C PRO A 38 -0.10 11.44 21.97
N VAL A 39 -0.35 10.13 21.83
CA VAL A 39 0.36 9.23 20.90
C VAL A 39 -0.48 9.02 19.65
N VAL A 40 0.06 9.41 18.49
CA VAL A 40 -0.53 9.09 17.19
C VAL A 40 0.07 7.78 16.69
N ARG A 41 -0.75 6.73 16.51
CA ARG A 41 -0.27 5.47 15.94
C ARG A 41 -0.46 5.51 14.41
N ARG A 42 0.64 5.55 13.67
CA ARG A 42 0.64 5.54 12.19
C ARG A 42 0.86 4.10 11.71
N ASN A 43 -0.13 3.56 11.00
CA ASN A 43 -0.07 2.21 10.44
C ASN A 43 0.27 2.29 8.95
N PHE A 44 1.22 1.47 8.50
CA PHE A 44 1.69 1.44 7.12
C PHE A 44 1.12 0.23 6.40
N PHE A 45 0.63 0.45 5.17
CA PHE A 45 0.03 -0.56 4.32
C PHE A 45 0.56 -0.43 2.90
N LEU A 46 0.76 -1.55 2.23
CA LEU A 46 0.92 -1.60 0.79
C LEU A 46 -0.41 -2.01 0.17
N PHE A 47 -0.89 -1.21 -0.77
CA PHE A 47 -2.06 -1.50 -1.58
C PHE A 47 -1.61 -1.88 -2.98
N VAL A 48 -2.06 -3.04 -3.45
CA VAL A 48 -2.02 -3.36 -4.89
C VAL A 48 -3.44 -3.35 -5.38
N THR A 49 -3.69 -2.57 -6.42
CA THR A 49 -5.00 -2.38 -7.02
C THR A 49 -4.96 -2.72 -8.51
N ALA A 50 -6.04 -3.28 -9.03
CA ALA A 50 -6.20 -3.54 -10.45
C ALA A 50 -7.63 -3.21 -10.88
N GLU A 51 -7.77 -2.72 -12.10
CA GLU A 51 -9.07 -2.44 -12.70
C GLU A 51 -9.61 -3.69 -13.40
N LEU A 52 -10.85 -4.04 -13.09
CA LEU A 52 -11.55 -5.24 -13.55
C LEU A 52 -12.85 -4.84 -14.25
N GLY A 53 -12.78 -4.33 -15.48
CA GLY A 53 -13.95 -4.09 -16.34
C GLY A 53 -15.15 -3.42 -15.64
N GLY A 54 -14.91 -2.38 -14.83
CA GLY A 54 -15.92 -1.67 -14.02
C GLY A 54 -15.90 -1.96 -12.51
N SER A 55 -14.96 -2.78 -12.03
CA SER A 55 -14.69 -3.00 -10.60
C SER A 55 -13.20 -2.84 -10.27
N PHE A 56 -12.86 -2.81 -8.98
CA PHE A 56 -11.47 -2.75 -8.53
C PHE A 56 -11.16 -3.96 -7.62
N ALA A 57 -10.08 -4.66 -7.94
CA ALA A 57 -9.47 -5.63 -7.03
C ALA A 57 -8.39 -4.94 -6.22
N GLU A 58 -8.34 -5.24 -4.92
CA GLU A 58 -7.34 -4.69 -4.01
C GLU A 58 -6.81 -5.77 -3.05
N VAL A 59 -5.51 -5.79 -2.82
CA VAL A 59 -4.91 -6.45 -1.65
C VAL A 59 -4.29 -5.38 -0.76
N ARG A 60 -4.50 -5.52 0.56
CA ARG A 60 -3.90 -4.68 1.57
C ARG A 60 -2.90 -5.49 2.38
N ILE A 61 -1.63 -5.17 2.24
CA ILE A 61 -0.55 -5.88 2.93
C ILE A 61 -0.06 -4.99 4.09
N PRO A 62 -0.21 -5.42 5.36
CA PRO A 62 0.33 -4.67 6.48
C PRO A 62 1.87 -4.64 6.43
N LEU A 63 2.43 -3.45 6.65
CA LEU A 63 3.87 -3.20 6.65
C LEU A 63 4.41 -2.95 8.07
N GLY A 64 3.53 -2.57 9.00
CA GLY A 64 3.85 -2.33 10.40
C GLY A 64 3.14 -1.09 10.94
N SER A 65 3.44 -0.75 12.19
CA SER A 65 2.90 0.44 12.86
C SER A 65 4.01 1.16 13.62
N CYS A 66 4.00 2.49 13.60
CA CYS A 66 4.83 3.32 14.46
C CYS A 66 3.95 4.09 15.43
N GLU A 67 4.40 4.25 16.67
CA GLU A 67 3.87 5.24 17.57
C GLU A 67 4.67 6.53 17.40
N LEU A 68 4.04 7.55 16.83
CA LEU A 68 4.56 8.90 16.78
C LEU A 68 4.22 9.56 18.11
N LEU A 69 5.15 9.47 19.06
CA LEU A 69 5.37 10.57 19.99
C LEU A 69 6.00 11.70 19.16
N LEU A 70 5.39 12.89 19.16
CA LEU A 70 5.91 14.08 18.49
C LEU A 70 7.43 14.19 18.74
N GLY A 71 8.27 13.89 17.74
CA GLY A 71 9.74 14.01 17.81
C GLY A 71 10.61 12.73 17.66
N ARG A 72 10.08 11.54 17.33
CA ARG A 72 10.90 10.34 17.00
C ARG A 72 10.91 9.97 15.51
N ASP A 73 11.52 10.84 14.69
CA ASP A 73 11.55 10.72 13.22
C ASP A 73 12.34 9.49 12.70
N GLY A 74 13.26 8.94 13.50
CA GLY A 74 14.15 7.84 13.09
C GLY A 74 13.42 6.51 12.84
N GLU A 75 12.45 6.14 13.67
CA GLU A 75 11.68 4.89 13.52
C GLU A 75 10.71 4.96 12.32
N MET A 76 10.16 6.14 12.08
CA MET A 76 9.31 6.40 10.91
C MET A 76 10.09 6.26 9.59
N ARG A 77 11.33 6.75 9.54
CA ARG A 77 12.19 6.59 8.35
C ARG A 77 12.45 5.12 8.04
N LYS A 78 12.77 4.30 9.04
CA LYS A 78 13.00 2.84 8.86
C LYS A 78 11.75 2.12 8.36
N LEU A 79 10.58 2.46 8.86
CA LEU A 79 9.31 1.87 8.39
C LEU A 79 8.99 2.27 6.95
N LEU A 80 9.27 3.52 6.57
CA LEU A 80 9.14 3.98 5.18
C LEU A 80 10.10 3.26 4.23
N GLU A 81 11.34 3.03 4.67
CA GLU A 81 12.33 2.28 3.90
C GLU A 81 11.90 0.82 3.69
N ARG A 82 11.49 0.13 4.76
CA ARG A 82 10.93 -1.23 4.67
C ARG A 82 9.67 -1.29 3.79
N ALA A 83 8.83 -0.25 3.87
CA ALA A 83 7.64 -0.15 3.03
C ALA A 83 8.00 -0.04 1.54
N ARG A 84 9.03 0.75 1.21
CA ARG A 84 9.57 0.88 -0.15
C ARG A 84 10.16 -0.44 -0.63
N GLU A 85 11.00 -1.09 0.17
CA GLU A 85 11.59 -2.39 -0.18
C GLU A 85 10.50 -3.44 -0.49
N LYS A 86 9.46 -3.49 0.35
CA LYS A 86 8.35 -4.43 0.17
C LYS A 86 7.49 -4.07 -1.05
N ALA A 87 7.29 -2.78 -1.32
CA ALA A 87 6.63 -2.31 -2.54
C ALA A 87 7.42 -2.73 -3.79
N GLU A 88 8.73 -2.55 -3.81
CA GLU A 88 9.61 -2.97 -4.91
C GLU A 88 9.62 -4.49 -5.10
N ALA A 89 9.66 -5.26 -4.02
CA ALA A 89 9.56 -6.72 -4.09
C ALA A 89 8.23 -7.17 -4.72
N VAL A 90 7.12 -6.53 -4.35
CA VAL A 90 5.81 -6.82 -4.94
C VAL A 90 5.74 -6.38 -6.40
N LYS A 91 6.29 -5.20 -6.74
CA LYS A 91 6.40 -4.75 -8.15
C LYS A 91 7.22 -5.75 -8.98
N LYS A 92 8.35 -6.22 -8.44
CA LYS A 92 9.20 -7.20 -9.12
C LYS A 92 8.43 -8.50 -9.39
N ARG A 93 7.76 -9.04 -8.36
CA ARG A 93 6.95 -10.26 -8.50
C ARG A 93 5.84 -10.10 -9.54
N LEU A 94 5.11 -8.99 -9.53
CA LEU A 94 4.05 -8.73 -10.51
C LEU A 94 4.61 -8.62 -11.95
N LYS A 95 5.80 -8.04 -12.14
CA LYS A 95 6.47 -8.04 -13.45
C LYS A 95 6.89 -9.43 -13.91
N GLU A 96 7.42 -10.26 -13.00
CA GLU A 96 7.79 -11.65 -13.29
C GLU A 96 6.56 -12.49 -13.71
N GLU A 97 5.38 -12.17 -13.17
CA GLU A 97 4.10 -12.78 -13.55
C GLU A 97 3.51 -12.21 -14.86
N GLY A 98 4.18 -11.25 -15.50
CA GLY A 98 3.77 -10.67 -16.79
C GLY A 98 2.85 -9.45 -16.71
N PHE A 99 2.60 -8.90 -15.51
CA PHE A 99 1.77 -7.71 -15.38
C PHE A 99 2.54 -6.43 -15.73
N THR A 100 1.87 -5.55 -16.48
CA THR A 100 2.30 -4.16 -16.68
C THR A 100 1.98 -3.35 -15.43
N ILE A 101 3.00 -2.84 -14.75
CA ILE A 101 2.81 -1.97 -13.60
C ILE A 101 2.65 -0.54 -14.10
N ARG A 102 1.47 0.03 -13.87
CA ARG A 102 1.31 1.47 -13.96
C ARG A 102 1.57 2.11 -12.62
N PRO A 103 2.15 3.32 -12.63
CA PRO A 103 2.08 4.17 -11.46
C PRO A 103 0.62 4.27 -11.02
N GLY A 104 0.33 3.94 -9.76
CA GLY A 104 -0.92 4.40 -9.17
C GLY A 104 -0.96 5.92 -9.27
N ALA A 105 -2.14 6.53 -9.33
CA ALA A 105 -2.30 8.00 -9.33
C ALA A 105 -1.67 8.71 -8.10
N TRP A 106 -1.04 7.94 -7.21
CA TRP A 106 -0.36 8.36 -6.01
C TRP A 106 0.96 7.60 -5.92
N MET A 107 1.97 7.99 -6.71
CA MET A 107 3.31 7.45 -6.59
C MET A 107 4.15 8.28 -5.63
N GLU A 108 4.94 7.56 -4.83
CA GLU A 108 6.29 7.95 -4.40
C GLU A 108 6.51 9.44 -4.12
N GLY A 109 6.22 9.91 -2.91
CA GLY A 109 6.71 11.22 -2.52
C GLY A 109 6.08 11.80 -1.27
N GLU A 110 4.77 11.69 -1.14
CA GLU A 110 4.10 12.29 -0.01
C GLU A 110 3.74 11.22 1.01
N VAL A 111 4.59 11.10 2.03
CA VAL A 111 4.02 11.15 3.37
C VAL A 111 3.18 12.42 3.37
N VAL A 112 1.89 12.30 3.09
CA VAL A 112 0.95 13.40 3.31
C VAL A 112 0.99 13.57 4.81
N ASN A 113 1.88 14.46 5.27
CA ASN A 113 1.81 14.98 6.61
C ASN A 113 0.41 15.57 6.69
N GLY A 114 -0.44 14.92 7.50
CA GLY A 114 -1.84 15.24 7.65
C GLY A 114 -2.00 16.75 7.66
N THR A 115 -2.51 17.28 6.55
CA THR A 115 -3.00 18.63 6.49
C THR A 115 -4.19 18.55 5.56
N GLU A 116 -5.33 18.26 6.18
CA GLU A 116 -6.59 18.76 5.66
C GLU A 116 -6.42 20.28 5.46
N ARG A 117 -6.57 20.74 4.22
CA ARG A 117 -7.14 22.05 3.91
C ARG A 117 -7.93 21.95 2.62
#